data_AF-A0A1H8MMW1-F1
#
_entry.id   AF-A0A1H8MMW1-F1
#
_cell.length_a   1.000
_cell.length_b   1.000
_cell.length_c   1.000
_cell.angle_alpha   90.00
_cell.angle_beta   90.00
_cell.angle_gamma   90.00
#
_symmetry.space_group_name_H-M   'P 1'
#
loop_
_entity.id
_entity.type
_entity.pdbx_description
1 polymer ?
#
loop_
_entity_poly.entity_id
_entity_poly.type
_entity_poly.pdbx_seq_one_letter_code
_entity_poly.pdbx_strand_id
1 'polypeptide(L)'
;MLLISSPHHDDTIRLRQHAQVIESAKRSKVGHFLYTSFAFPENGTAPLSHLHLATEHGIRTTGIPYTFLRNGLFMDFVGTLDLNAAIANGKLNVYPGDWKFNSVTRLDLATAIAAVLSGHGHENKIYELTAPAAWTFRELAAALSDLAGKPISLCQDSQIQNWIYSFLSQIDTSSTSGDLKQLLGRPVSTLKESIKPFIAI
;
A
#
# COMPACT_ATOMS: atom_id res chain seq x y z
N MET A 1 21.18 -2.83 -2.58
CA MET A 1 20.71 -2.92 -1.18
C MET A 1 19.24 -2.56 -1.15
N LEU A 2 18.41 -3.29 -0.41
CA LEU A 2 17.01 -2.94 -0.15
C LEU A 2 16.87 -2.33 1.25
N LEU A 3 16.29 -1.13 1.34
CA LEU A 3 15.78 -0.55 2.57
C LEU A 3 14.26 -0.73 2.62
N ILE A 4 13.80 -1.51 3.58
CA ILE A 4 12.38 -1.61 3.92
C ILE A 4 12.09 -0.58 5.02
N SER A 5 11.07 0.25 4.81
CA SER A 5 10.68 1.28 5.77
C SER A 5 10.31 0.66 7.12
N SER A 6 10.79 1.25 8.20
CA SER A 6 10.53 0.77 9.56
C SER A 6 9.04 0.87 9.92
N PRO A 7 8.44 -0.12 10.62
CA PRO A 7 7.04 -0.10 11.03
C PRO A 7 6.77 0.73 12.31
N HIS A 8 7.77 1.44 12.85
CA HIS A 8 7.63 2.18 14.10
C HIS A 8 6.59 3.32 14.00
N HIS A 9 5.70 3.49 14.97
CA HIS A 9 4.62 4.50 14.87
C HIS A 9 5.07 5.98 15.03
N ASP A 10 6.37 6.23 15.22
CA ASP A 10 6.92 7.58 15.44
C ASP A 10 7.81 7.91 14.24
N ASP A 11 7.35 8.86 13.45
CA ASP A 11 8.02 9.29 12.22
C ASP A 11 9.40 9.94 12.50
N THR A 12 9.62 10.52 13.67
CA THR A 12 10.93 11.05 14.07
C THR A 12 11.93 9.92 14.26
N ILE A 13 11.50 8.82 14.88
CA ILE A 13 12.34 7.63 15.08
C ILE A 13 12.60 6.96 13.73
N ARG A 14 11.57 6.80 12.89
CA ARG A 14 11.71 6.23 11.53
C ARG A 14 12.69 7.04 10.67
N LEU A 15 12.58 8.36 10.66
CA LEU A 15 13.51 9.23 9.91
C LEU A 15 14.95 9.05 10.38
N ARG A 16 15.18 8.97 11.69
CA ARG A 16 16.53 8.72 12.24
C ARG A 16 17.06 7.37 11.79
N GLN A 17 16.24 6.31 11.84
CA GLN A 17 16.60 4.97 11.39
C GLN A 17 16.95 4.96 9.89
N HIS A 18 16.13 5.62 9.06
CA HIS A 18 16.39 5.71 7.62
C HIS A 18 17.69 6.48 7.33
N ALA A 19 17.92 7.61 8.00
CA ALA A 19 19.14 8.41 7.86
C ALA A 19 20.39 7.58 8.21
N GLN A 20 20.34 6.76 9.27
CA GLN A 20 21.45 5.88 9.64
C GLN A 20 21.75 4.83 8.56
N VAL A 21 20.72 4.25 7.93
CA VAL A 21 20.90 3.31 6.82
C VAL A 21 21.48 4.01 5.59
N ILE A 22 20.96 5.19 5.25
CA ILE A 22 21.44 6.01 4.12
C ILE A 22 22.94 6.33 4.28
N GLU A 23 23.34 6.82 5.45
CA GLU A 23 24.74 7.11 5.76
C GLU A 23 25.62 5.86 5.71
N SER A 24 25.11 4.73 6.19
CA SER A 24 25.85 3.46 6.15
C SER A 24 26.02 2.92 4.73
N ALA A 25 25.01 3.05 3.87
CA ALA A 25 25.10 2.67 2.47
C ALA A 25 26.10 3.54 1.70
N LYS A 26 26.12 4.86 1.98
CA LYS A 26 27.09 5.80 1.43
C LYS A 26 28.52 5.44 1.81
N ARG A 27 28.80 5.22 3.11
CA ARG A 27 30.12 4.78 3.59
C ARG A 27 30.56 3.46 2.97
N SER A 28 29.62 2.54 2.78
CA SER A 28 29.87 1.20 2.22
C SER A 28 29.93 1.18 0.70
N LYS A 29 29.72 2.32 0.02
CA LYS A 29 29.72 2.44 -1.44
C LYS A 29 28.79 1.41 -2.12
N VAL A 30 27.58 1.25 -1.58
CA VAL A 30 26.56 0.39 -2.19
C VAL A 30 26.33 0.83 -3.63
N GLY A 31 26.30 -0.13 -4.57
CA GLY A 31 26.17 0.15 -6.00
C GLY A 31 24.76 0.60 -6.45
N HIS A 32 23.72 0.16 -5.74
CA HIS A 32 22.32 0.48 -6.07
C HIS A 32 21.42 0.41 -4.83
N PHE A 33 20.55 1.41 -4.65
CA PHE A 33 19.73 1.60 -3.46
C PHE A 33 18.24 1.48 -3.79
N LEU A 34 17.58 0.42 -3.34
CA LEU A 34 16.14 0.24 -3.48
C LEU A 34 15.46 0.63 -2.15
N TYR A 35 14.36 1.36 -2.22
CA TYR A 35 13.61 1.79 -1.04
C TYR A 35 12.12 1.57 -1.22
N THR A 36 11.49 0.91 -0.24
CA THR A 36 10.02 0.80 -0.16
C THR A 36 9.44 2.12 0.33
N SER A 37 9.05 2.96 -0.62
CA SER A 37 8.39 4.24 -0.38
C SER A 37 6.86 4.06 -0.31
N PHE A 38 6.11 5.14 -0.39
CA PHE A 38 4.65 5.17 -0.37
C PHE A 38 4.11 5.75 -1.66
N ALA A 39 3.00 5.21 -2.20
CA ALA A 39 2.41 5.64 -3.48
C ALA A 39 1.84 7.05 -3.44
N PHE A 40 2.06 7.80 -4.52
CA PHE A 40 1.53 9.16 -4.73
C PHE A 40 1.67 10.08 -3.49
N PRO A 41 2.84 10.16 -2.85
CA PRO A 41 3.00 10.88 -1.58
C PRO A 41 2.75 12.38 -1.73
N GLU A 42 2.84 12.92 -2.94
CA GLU A 42 2.55 14.33 -3.25
C GLU A 42 1.05 14.67 -3.21
N ASN A 43 0.17 13.67 -3.33
CA ASN A 43 -1.30 13.87 -3.37
C ASN A 43 -1.97 13.76 -2.00
N GLY A 44 -1.22 13.35 -0.97
CA GLY A 44 -1.72 13.17 0.40
C GLY A 44 -1.27 14.28 1.35
N THR A 45 -1.95 14.39 2.48
CA THR A 45 -1.60 15.28 3.60
C THR A 45 -1.08 14.53 4.83
N ALA A 46 -1.03 13.19 4.75
CA ALA A 46 -0.56 12.35 5.85
C ALA A 46 0.90 12.66 6.21
N PRO A 47 1.25 12.78 7.51
CA PRO A 47 2.63 12.97 7.96
C PRO A 47 3.61 11.93 7.41
N LEU A 48 3.16 10.69 7.22
CA LEU A 48 3.95 9.62 6.63
C LEU A 48 4.44 9.95 5.21
N SER A 49 3.64 10.67 4.42
CA SER A 49 4.00 11.04 3.04
C SER A 49 5.24 11.93 3.05
N HIS A 50 5.29 12.89 3.98
CA HIS A 50 6.46 13.74 4.17
C HIS A 50 7.69 12.94 4.62
N LEU A 51 7.51 11.94 5.49
CA LEU A 51 8.59 11.05 5.90
C LEU A 51 9.18 10.26 4.71
N HIS A 52 8.32 9.70 3.86
CA HIS A 52 8.75 8.94 2.70
C HIS A 52 9.48 9.84 1.70
N LEU A 53 8.96 11.05 1.43
CA LEU A 53 9.62 12.05 0.59
C LEU A 53 10.98 12.50 1.13
N ALA A 54 11.08 12.74 2.44
CA ALA A 54 12.34 13.10 3.09
C ALA A 54 13.38 11.96 2.97
N THR A 55 12.93 10.72 3.08
CA THR A 55 13.80 9.54 2.91
C THR A 55 14.27 9.41 1.46
N GLU A 56 13.36 9.55 0.48
CA GLU A 56 13.72 9.56 -0.94
C GLU A 56 14.72 10.68 -1.26
N HIS A 57 14.52 11.88 -0.71
CA HIS A 57 15.46 12.99 -0.87
C HIS A 57 16.84 12.65 -0.27
N GLY A 58 16.89 12.12 0.95
CA GLY A 58 18.14 11.69 1.58
C GLY A 58 18.88 10.61 0.78
N ILE A 59 18.16 9.70 0.12
CA ILE A 59 18.78 8.72 -0.79
C ILE A 59 19.36 9.42 -2.02
N ARG A 60 18.62 10.34 -2.65
CA ARG A 60 19.11 11.10 -3.82
C ARG A 60 20.42 11.85 -3.53
N THR A 61 20.57 12.44 -2.35
CA THR A 61 21.79 13.20 -1.99
C THR A 61 23.04 12.33 -1.79
N THR A 62 22.89 11.00 -1.71
CA THR A 62 24.05 10.10 -1.66
C THR A 62 24.80 9.99 -2.98
N GLY A 63 24.14 10.28 -4.11
CA GLY A 63 24.65 10.03 -5.46
C GLY A 63 24.65 8.54 -5.88
N ILE A 64 24.19 7.63 -5.02
CA ILE A 64 24.04 6.21 -5.35
C ILE A 64 22.84 6.06 -6.30
N PRO A 65 22.96 5.29 -7.41
CA PRO A 65 21.81 4.91 -8.23
C PRO A 65 20.70 4.34 -7.36
N TYR A 66 19.45 4.71 -7.60
CA TYR A 66 18.34 4.32 -6.73
C TYR A 66 17.15 3.73 -7.48
N THR A 67 16.27 3.03 -6.77
CA THR A 67 14.91 2.74 -7.24
C THR A 67 13.94 2.99 -6.10
N PHE A 68 12.93 3.83 -6.34
CA PHE A 68 11.85 4.03 -5.37
C PHE A 68 10.66 3.17 -5.74
N LEU A 69 10.34 2.24 -4.85
CA LEU A 69 9.23 1.30 -4.94
C LEU A 69 8.11 1.88 -4.08
N ARG A 70 7.32 2.78 -4.65
CA ARG A 70 6.27 3.51 -3.94
C ARG A 70 5.06 2.60 -3.78
N ASN A 71 4.97 1.94 -2.62
CA ASN A 71 3.95 0.93 -2.36
C ASN A 71 2.57 1.57 -2.19
N GLY A 72 1.56 1.00 -2.87
CA GLY A 72 0.17 1.31 -2.61
C GLY A 72 -0.29 0.86 -1.23
N LEU A 73 -1.52 1.27 -0.87
CA LEU A 73 -2.17 0.84 0.36
C LEU A 73 -2.21 -0.69 0.44
N PHE A 74 -1.78 -1.26 1.57
CA PHE A 74 -1.87 -2.71 1.74
C PHE A 74 -3.31 -3.14 1.91
N MET A 75 -3.71 -4.22 1.22
CA MET A 75 -5.06 -4.78 1.32
C MET A 75 -5.47 -5.07 2.78
N ASP A 76 -4.51 -5.35 3.65
CA ASP A 76 -4.71 -5.66 5.06
C ASP A 76 -5.53 -4.64 5.86
N PHE A 77 -5.67 -3.41 5.38
CA PHE A 77 -6.58 -2.46 6.02
C PHE A 77 -8.03 -2.98 6.09
N VAL A 78 -8.45 -3.86 5.17
CA VAL A 78 -9.78 -4.50 5.20
C VAL A 78 -9.98 -5.38 6.43
N GLY A 79 -8.90 -5.84 7.06
CA GLY A 79 -8.96 -6.56 8.33
C GLY A 79 -9.53 -5.72 9.49
N THR A 80 -9.56 -4.39 9.33
CA THR A 80 -10.18 -3.47 10.31
C THR A 80 -11.70 -3.33 10.14
N LEU A 81 -12.29 -3.94 9.10
CA LEU A 81 -13.71 -3.77 8.72
C LEU A 81 -14.63 -4.92 9.19
N ASP A 82 -14.10 -5.88 9.94
CA ASP A 82 -14.82 -7.06 10.45
C ASP A 82 -15.66 -7.78 9.35
N LEU A 83 -14.96 -8.27 8.33
CA LEU A 83 -15.59 -8.92 7.18
C LEU A 83 -16.37 -10.19 7.58
N ASN A 84 -15.97 -10.86 8.66
CA ASN A 84 -16.68 -12.03 9.18
C ASN A 84 -18.03 -11.65 9.79
N ALA A 85 -18.10 -10.56 10.56
CA ALA A 85 -19.39 -10.04 11.02
C ALA A 85 -20.27 -9.64 9.84
N ALA A 86 -19.71 -8.97 8.82
CA ALA A 86 -20.45 -8.61 7.61
C ALA A 86 -21.03 -9.83 6.87
N ILE A 87 -20.26 -10.91 6.77
CA ILE A 87 -20.73 -12.19 6.24
C ILE A 87 -21.82 -12.77 7.14
N ALA A 88 -21.65 -12.79 8.45
CA ALA A 88 -22.62 -13.38 9.38
C ALA A 88 -23.98 -12.66 9.32
N ASN A 89 -23.98 -11.32 9.35
CA ASN A 89 -25.17 -10.49 9.47
C ASN A 89 -25.74 -9.97 8.14
N GLY A 90 -25.05 -10.17 7.02
CA GLY A 90 -25.48 -9.71 5.69
C GLY A 90 -25.30 -8.19 5.46
N LYS A 91 -24.47 -7.52 6.27
CA LYS A 91 -24.28 -6.06 6.23
C LYS A 91 -22.81 -5.68 6.45
N LEU A 92 -22.20 -5.09 5.43
CA LEU A 92 -20.91 -4.42 5.56
C LEU A 92 -21.15 -2.98 6.00
N ASN A 93 -20.91 -2.68 7.28
CA ASN A 93 -21.04 -1.33 7.82
C ASN A 93 -19.72 -0.56 7.61
N VAL A 94 -19.80 0.64 7.01
CA VAL A 94 -18.64 1.51 6.77
C VAL A 94 -18.95 2.95 7.13
N TYR A 95 -17.90 3.73 7.44
CA TYR A 95 -18.08 5.17 7.60
C TYR A 95 -18.52 5.82 6.27
N PRO A 96 -19.49 6.75 6.27
CA PRO A 96 -20.00 7.39 5.05
C PRO A 96 -18.90 8.06 4.21
N GLY A 97 -19.00 8.00 2.88
CA GLY A 97 -18.07 8.64 1.95
C GLY A 97 -17.99 7.93 0.59
N ASP A 98 -17.45 8.63 -0.42
CA ASP A 98 -17.14 8.07 -1.75
C ASP A 98 -15.73 7.45 -1.76
N TRP A 99 -15.58 6.38 -0.99
CA TRP A 99 -14.30 5.73 -0.80
C TRP A 99 -13.88 4.89 -2.02
N LYS A 100 -12.67 5.16 -2.51
CA LYS A 100 -12.00 4.41 -3.57
C LYS A 100 -10.64 3.94 -3.08
N PHE A 101 -10.21 2.77 -3.50
CA PHE A 101 -9.02 2.10 -2.98
C PHE A 101 -8.18 1.51 -4.11
N ASN A 102 -6.91 1.88 -4.14
CA ASN A 102 -5.87 1.41 -5.04
C ASN A 102 -5.02 0.31 -4.38
N SER A 103 -5.61 -0.40 -3.43
CA SER A 103 -4.89 -1.29 -2.51
C SER A 103 -4.45 -2.60 -3.16
N VAL A 104 -3.34 -3.13 -2.64
CA VAL A 104 -2.63 -4.29 -3.22
C VAL A 104 -2.20 -5.26 -2.13
N THR A 105 -2.00 -6.53 -2.50
CA THR A 105 -1.49 -7.51 -1.55
C THR A 105 -0.01 -7.28 -1.27
N ARG A 106 0.42 -7.55 -0.04
CA ARG A 106 1.86 -7.56 0.30
C ARG A 106 2.63 -8.59 -0.54
N LEU A 107 1.99 -9.68 -0.96
CA LEU A 107 2.60 -10.69 -1.82
C LEU A 107 2.90 -10.15 -3.22
N ASP A 108 1.98 -9.42 -3.84
CA ASP A 108 2.22 -8.78 -5.15
C ASP A 108 3.35 -7.75 -5.04
N LEU A 109 3.33 -6.93 -3.99
CA LEU A 109 4.41 -5.97 -3.73
C LEU A 109 5.76 -6.67 -3.56
N ALA A 110 5.83 -7.69 -2.71
CA ALA A 110 7.06 -8.44 -2.48
C ALA A 110 7.57 -9.10 -3.78
N THR A 111 6.68 -9.62 -4.61
CA THR A 111 7.01 -10.21 -5.91
C THR A 111 7.59 -9.17 -6.86
N ALA A 112 6.98 -7.99 -6.96
CA ALA A 112 7.48 -6.89 -7.81
C ALA A 112 8.83 -6.35 -7.29
N ILE A 113 8.98 -6.20 -5.97
CA ILE A 113 10.25 -5.77 -5.35
C ILE A 113 11.35 -6.80 -5.63
N ALA A 114 11.05 -8.10 -5.52
CA ALA A 114 11.99 -9.16 -5.85
C ALA A 114 12.39 -9.13 -7.33
N ALA A 115 11.44 -8.91 -8.25
CA ALA A 115 11.72 -8.77 -9.68
C ALA A 115 12.69 -7.61 -9.95
N VAL A 116 12.46 -6.45 -9.33
CA VAL A 116 13.35 -5.28 -9.44
C VAL A 116 14.73 -5.56 -8.84
N LEU A 117 14.80 -6.27 -7.71
CA LEU A 117 16.06 -6.65 -7.08
C LEU A 117 16.92 -7.60 -7.92
N SER A 118 16.29 -8.53 -8.62
CA SER A 118 16.98 -9.53 -9.47
C SER A 118 17.20 -9.08 -10.91
N GLY A 119 16.54 -7.99 -11.33
CA GLY A 119 16.57 -7.47 -12.70
C GLY A 119 17.65 -6.42 -12.94
N HIS A 120 17.63 -5.84 -14.13
CA HIS A 120 18.52 -4.77 -14.58
C HIS A 120 17.73 -3.61 -15.17
N GLY A 121 18.30 -2.40 -15.22
CA GLY A 121 17.68 -1.24 -15.85
C GLY A 121 16.64 -0.52 -14.98
N HIS A 122 16.69 -0.75 -13.67
CA HIS A 122 15.80 -0.13 -12.68
C HIS A 122 16.41 1.10 -12.01
N GLU A 123 17.65 1.45 -12.36
CA GLU A 123 18.37 2.59 -11.81
C GLU A 123 17.68 3.91 -12.15
N ASN A 124 17.61 4.77 -11.12
CA ASN A 124 16.94 6.07 -11.11
C ASN A 124 15.47 6.02 -11.54
N LYS A 125 14.78 4.88 -11.31
CA LYS A 125 13.35 4.72 -11.54
C LYS A 125 12.53 4.94 -10.27
N ILE A 126 11.29 5.36 -10.48
CA ILE A 126 10.23 5.43 -9.48
C ILE A 126 9.07 4.61 -10.03
N TYR A 127 8.56 3.68 -9.23
CA TYR A 127 7.43 2.83 -9.57
C TYR A 127 6.30 3.06 -8.58
N GLU A 128 5.11 3.38 -9.07
CA GLU A 128 3.89 3.53 -8.27
C GLU A 128 3.19 2.16 -8.20
N LEU A 129 3.45 1.39 -7.14
CA LEU A 129 3.04 -0.01 -7.01
C LEU A 129 1.62 -0.12 -6.45
N THR A 130 0.63 0.24 -7.26
CA THR A 130 -0.80 0.25 -6.90
C THR A 130 -1.61 -0.74 -7.72
N ALA A 131 -2.87 -0.92 -7.34
CA ALA A 131 -3.81 -1.68 -8.15
C ALA A 131 -4.03 -0.97 -9.51
N PRO A 132 -4.21 -1.71 -10.61
CA PRO A 132 -4.40 -1.12 -11.94
C PRO A 132 -5.77 -0.44 -12.11
N ALA A 133 -6.69 -0.64 -11.17
CA ALA A 133 -7.97 0.02 -11.07
C ALA A 133 -8.33 0.18 -9.58
N ALA A 134 -8.93 1.33 -9.23
CA ALA A 134 -9.43 1.55 -7.89
C ALA A 134 -10.77 0.83 -7.69
N TRP A 135 -11.02 0.36 -6.47
CA TRP A 135 -12.26 -0.31 -6.08
C TRP A 135 -12.96 0.41 -4.91
N THR A 136 -14.24 0.13 -4.70
CA THR A 136 -15.12 0.80 -3.74
C THR A 136 -15.64 -0.17 -2.67
N PHE A 137 -16.15 0.35 -1.55
CA PHE A 137 -16.83 -0.51 -0.57
C PHE A 137 -18.07 -1.23 -1.13
N ARG A 138 -18.68 -0.70 -2.19
CA ARG A 138 -19.77 -1.40 -2.90
C ARG A 138 -19.23 -2.67 -3.59
N GLU A 139 -18.08 -2.58 -4.23
CA GLU A 139 -17.43 -3.74 -4.85
C GLU A 139 -16.90 -4.72 -3.81
N LEU A 140 -16.46 -4.24 -2.63
CA LEU A 140 -16.12 -5.11 -1.50
C LEU A 140 -17.35 -5.90 -1.02
N ALA A 141 -18.50 -5.25 -0.82
CA ALA A 141 -19.74 -5.93 -0.44
C ALA A 141 -20.20 -6.96 -1.50
N ALA A 142 -20.05 -6.64 -2.78
CA ALA A 142 -20.32 -7.57 -3.87
C ALA A 142 -19.37 -8.77 -3.85
N ALA A 143 -18.06 -8.55 -3.70
CA ALA A 143 -17.07 -9.61 -3.61
C ALA A 143 -17.32 -10.54 -2.40
N LEU A 144 -17.71 -9.97 -1.24
CA LEU A 144 -18.11 -10.75 -0.08
C LEU A 144 -19.38 -11.56 -0.35
N SER A 145 -20.38 -10.98 -1.02
CA SER A 145 -21.62 -11.68 -1.36
C SER A 145 -21.35 -12.91 -2.22
N ASP A 146 -20.50 -12.74 -3.23
CA ASP A 146 -20.08 -13.83 -4.12
C ASP A 146 -19.30 -14.94 -3.40
N LEU A 147 -18.50 -14.58 -2.39
CA LEU A 147 -17.71 -15.54 -1.61
C LEU A 147 -18.58 -16.28 -0.59
N ALA A 148 -19.53 -15.58 0.04
CA ALA A 148 -20.43 -16.14 1.05
C ALA A 148 -21.63 -16.89 0.46
N GLY A 149 -21.90 -16.75 -0.84
CA GLY A 149 -23.07 -17.34 -1.51
C GLY A 149 -24.41 -16.75 -1.05
N LYS A 150 -24.40 -15.56 -0.44
CA LYS A 150 -25.60 -14.87 0.06
C LYS A 150 -25.43 -13.35 -0.01
N PRO A 151 -26.52 -12.57 -0.12
CA PRO A 151 -26.41 -11.11 -0.28
C PRO A 151 -25.84 -10.44 0.98
N ILE A 152 -24.89 -9.53 0.76
CA ILE A 152 -24.32 -8.63 1.77
C ILE A 152 -24.51 -7.19 1.27
N SER A 153 -25.27 -6.41 2.03
CA SER A 153 -25.55 -5.02 1.71
C SER A 153 -24.48 -4.09 2.28
N LEU A 154 -24.12 -3.06 1.52
CA LEU A 154 -23.33 -1.94 2.05
C LEU A 154 -24.23 -1.05 2.91
N CYS A 155 -23.83 -0.78 4.15
CA CYS A 155 -24.50 0.13 5.06
C CYS A 155 -23.52 1.23 5.47
N GLN A 156 -23.97 2.49 5.42
CA GLN A 156 -23.18 3.63 5.87
C GLN A 156 -23.64 4.05 7.26
N ASP A 157 -22.71 4.14 8.21
CA ASP A 157 -23.00 4.51 9.59
C ASP A 157 -21.96 5.52 10.09
N SER A 158 -22.42 6.76 10.32
CA SER A 158 -21.58 7.86 10.82
C SER A 158 -21.15 7.67 12.27
N GLN A 159 -21.71 6.70 12.99
CA GLN A 159 -21.32 6.37 14.36
C GLN A 159 -20.10 5.45 14.43
N ILE A 160 -19.68 4.84 13.31
CA ILE A 160 -18.49 3.97 13.28
C ILE A 160 -17.26 4.74 13.76
N GLN A 161 -16.66 4.23 14.84
CA GLN A 161 -15.39 4.70 15.37
C GLN A 161 -14.29 3.72 14.94
N ASN A 162 -13.61 4.06 13.85
CA ASN A 162 -12.43 3.31 13.40
C ASN A 162 -11.37 4.29 12.91
N TRP A 163 -10.19 4.25 13.54
CA TRP A 163 -9.06 5.14 13.25
C TRP A 163 -8.65 5.10 11.78
N ILE A 164 -8.88 3.97 11.09
CA ILE A 164 -8.47 3.77 9.71
C ILE A 164 -9.06 4.83 8.79
N TYR A 165 -10.29 5.30 9.03
CA TYR A 165 -10.92 6.30 8.15
C TYR A 165 -10.22 7.65 8.20
N SER A 166 -9.74 8.07 9.38
CA SER A 166 -8.94 9.29 9.51
C SER A 166 -7.61 9.18 8.77
N PHE A 167 -7.02 7.98 8.74
CA PHE A 167 -5.80 7.72 8.01
C PHE A 167 -6.05 7.72 6.49
N LEU A 168 -7.05 6.95 6.03
CA LEU A 168 -7.42 6.82 4.63
C LEU A 168 -7.82 8.15 4.01
N SER A 169 -8.43 9.07 4.76
CA SER A 169 -8.79 10.41 4.28
C SER A 169 -7.58 11.34 4.05
N GLN A 170 -6.40 10.97 4.55
CA GLN A 170 -5.18 11.79 4.47
C GLN A 170 -4.19 11.29 3.40
N ILE A 171 -4.44 10.14 2.78
CA ILE A 171 -3.57 9.55 1.76
C ILE A 171 -4.30 9.43 0.42
N ASP A 172 -3.55 9.34 -0.68
CA ASP A 172 -4.14 9.04 -1.98
C ASP A 172 -4.43 7.54 -2.11
N THR A 173 -5.70 7.21 -1.93
CA THR A 173 -6.24 5.86 -2.07
C THR A 173 -6.82 5.59 -3.45
N SER A 174 -6.77 6.53 -4.39
CA SER A 174 -7.55 6.44 -5.63
C SER A 174 -6.73 6.45 -6.91
N SER A 175 -5.56 7.10 -6.91
CA SER A 175 -4.66 7.09 -8.06
C SER A 175 -4.12 5.69 -8.33
N THR A 176 -3.96 5.36 -9.61
CA THR A 176 -3.56 4.01 -10.06
C THR A 176 -2.40 4.11 -11.04
N SER A 177 -1.64 3.03 -11.17
CA SER A 177 -0.56 2.88 -12.13
C SER A 177 -0.51 1.47 -12.68
N GLY A 178 0.05 1.32 -13.88
CA GLY A 178 0.34 0.03 -14.51
C GLY A 178 1.63 -0.62 -14.03
N ASP A 179 2.45 0.08 -13.23
CA ASP A 179 3.81 -0.35 -12.88
C ASP A 179 3.83 -1.71 -12.17
N LEU A 180 2.91 -1.92 -11.22
CA LEU A 180 2.84 -3.19 -10.49
C LEU A 180 2.57 -4.36 -11.44
N LYS A 181 1.59 -4.21 -12.34
CA LYS A 181 1.27 -5.23 -13.35
C LYS A 181 2.46 -5.50 -14.26
N GLN A 182 3.15 -4.45 -14.70
CA GLN A 182 4.33 -4.56 -15.55
C GLN A 182 5.44 -5.35 -14.86
N LEU A 183 5.77 -5.02 -13.61
CA LEU A 183 6.84 -5.66 -12.84
C LEU A 183 6.51 -7.10 -12.44
N LEU A 184 5.23 -7.42 -12.21
CA LEU A 184 4.79 -8.78 -11.94
C LEU A 184 4.89 -9.71 -13.16
N GLY A 185 4.79 -9.18 -14.38
CA GLY A 185 4.66 -9.99 -15.59
C GLY A 185 3.36 -10.81 -15.67
N ARG A 186 2.40 -10.53 -14.78
CA ARG A 186 1.08 -11.17 -14.69
C ARG A 186 0.04 -10.17 -14.18
N PRO A 187 -1.27 -10.48 -14.25
CA PRO A 187 -2.29 -9.69 -13.57
C PRO A 187 -2.00 -9.54 -12.06
N VAL A 188 -2.29 -8.35 -11.52
CA VAL A 188 -2.34 -8.09 -10.07
C VAL A 188 -3.49 -8.89 -9.46
N SER A 189 -3.33 -9.35 -8.21
CA SER A 189 -4.38 -10.11 -7.52
C SER A 189 -5.70 -9.35 -7.51
N THR A 190 -6.80 -10.04 -7.80
CA THR A 190 -8.12 -9.42 -7.80
C THR A 190 -8.58 -9.08 -6.38
N LEU A 191 -9.57 -8.18 -6.25
CA LEU A 191 -10.19 -7.87 -4.95
C LEU A 191 -10.69 -9.15 -4.25
N LYS A 192 -11.39 -10.02 -5.00
CA LYS A 192 -11.95 -11.27 -4.47
C LYS A 192 -10.87 -12.22 -3.96
N GLU A 193 -9.75 -12.37 -4.66
CA GLU A 193 -8.61 -13.19 -4.19
C GLU A 193 -7.96 -12.58 -2.95
N SER A 194 -7.81 -11.26 -2.95
CA SER A 194 -7.07 -10.52 -1.94
C SER A 194 -7.79 -10.44 -0.60
N ILE A 195 -9.13 -10.57 -0.55
CA ILE A 195 -9.90 -10.55 0.70
C ILE A 195 -10.08 -11.94 1.34
N LYS A 196 -9.82 -13.03 0.61
CA LYS A 196 -9.95 -14.41 1.13
C LYS A 196 -9.20 -14.65 2.46
N PRO A 197 -7.99 -14.13 2.68
CA PRO A 197 -7.29 -14.33 3.95
C PRO A 197 -7.97 -13.67 5.16
N PHE A 198 -8.91 -12.75 4.95
CA PHE A 198 -9.57 -11.97 6.02
C PHE A 198 -10.97 -12.49 6.37
N ILE A 199 -11.38 -13.62 5.79
CA ILE A 199 -12.69 -14.23 6.00
C ILE A 199 -12.55 -15.71 6.39
N ALA A 200 -13.44 -16.19 7.24
CA ALA A 200 -13.51 -17.56 7.73
C ALA A 200 -14.74 -18.25 7.11
N ILE A 201 -14.59 -18.68 5.86
CA ILE A 201 -15.61 -19.42 5.09
C ILE A 201 -15.06 -20.75 4.60
#